data_AF-A0A957V2N3-F1
#
_entry.id   AF-A0A957V2N3-F1
#
_cell.length_a   1.000
_cell.length_b   1.000
_cell.length_c   1.000
_cell.angle_alpha   90.00
_cell.angle_beta   90.00
_cell.angle_gamma   90.00
#
_symmetry.space_group_name_H-M   'P 1'
#
loop_
_entity.id
_entity.type
_entity.pdbx_description
1 polymer ?
#
loop_
_entity_poly.entity_id
_entity_poly.type
_entity_poly.pdbx_seq_one_letter_code
_entity_poly.pdbx_strand_id
1 'polypeptide(L)'
;DLARAWDVHAERQLACTDCHYAVNNPAHAQEADDTRPSHLLYDPRRLDIAEYLERPDHNFARGQSAQYTVAPELKDTMRRCESCHSTESHADWLPYVDRHMSVLSCESCHIPRLYAPAVEQVDWTVLEPDGSGVVTCRGVDDPQSGVDALIEGYTPVLLMRENIDGEQRLAPYNLISSWYWVYDDADGNARPVRQVDLEAAWFDGESYAPELLALFDADDDGELSATELRLDSDAKTAAVAERLAGLGLANPRIEAEVQSYSVNHNVARGEWATRDCQSCHHDEAATPLQLAGYMPGGVVPAMVGGANIAASGTIQPGADGTLFFQPEPEQAGVYIFGRDRVSWVDWLGLATFLGVLALVTVHAGLRLYVAWRRPRHEPETQRVYMYDAYERFWHWLQTIAIILLLFTGLVIHRPDMLGMFNFRNIVWVHNMLALILLLNAALALFYHLTSGAIQQFIPRPYGFFDRAILQTKFYLYSIFKGEPHPMEKTRSQKLNPLQQVTYFGLLNVLLPLQIVTGALMWGVQQWPQVAAMAGGLPVLAPLHTLVAWLFASFIVAHVYLTTTGPTVLTDIKAMVTGWEDVEVHAYPGAQTEQA
;
A
#
# COMPACT_ATOMS: atom_id res chain seq x y z
N ASP A 1 27.00 2.62 10.96
CA ASP A 1 27.92 3.64 10.43
C ASP A 1 27.55 4.97 11.07
N LEU A 2 28.41 5.52 11.93
CA LEU A 2 28.17 6.76 12.70
C LEU A 2 28.63 8.01 11.90
N ALA A 3 28.83 7.88 10.59
CA ALA A 3 29.28 8.96 9.72
C ALA A 3 28.24 10.06 9.45
N ARG A 4 27.06 10.02 10.09
CA ARG A 4 25.98 11.00 9.90
C ARG A 4 25.63 11.72 11.19
N ALA A 5 25.15 12.96 11.06
CA ALA A 5 24.51 13.64 12.17
C ALA A 5 23.22 12.92 12.59
N TRP A 6 22.93 12.97 13.89
CA TRP A 6 21.68 12.46 14.46
C TRP A 6 20.45 13.12 13.82
N ASP A 7 20.50 14.44 13.63
CA ASP A 7 19.48 15.22 12.96
C ASP A 7 20.14 16.27 12.04
N VAL A 8 19.65 16.38 10.80
CA VAL A 8 20.16 17.32 9.80
C VAL A 8 20.00 18.77 10.24
N HIS A 9 18.97 19.11 11.00
CA HIS A 9 18.76 20.48 11.48
C HIS A 9 19.85 20.87 12.48
N ALA A 10 20.22 19.96 13.38
CA ALA A 10 21.34 20.16 14.30
C ALA A 10 22.68 20.28 13.55
N GLU A 11 22.90 19.46 12.50
CA GLU A 11 24.07 19.57 11.62
C GLU A 11 24.16 20.97 10.97
N ARG A 12 23.02 21.55 10.63
CA ARG A 12 22.89 22.88 10.03
C ARG A 12 22.84 24.01 11.04
N GLN A 13 23.10 23.72 12.32
CA GLN A 13 23.15 24.70 13.41
C GLN A 13 21.81 25.40 13.67
N LEU A 14 20.68 24.76 13.34
CA LEU A 14 19.38 25.22 13.81
C LEU A 14 19.29 24.99 15.33
N ALA A 15 18.80 25.99 16.03
CA ALA A 15 18.57 25.94 17.47
C ALA A 15 17.16 25.44 17.78
N CYS A 16 16.95 24.92 18.99
CA CYS A 16 15.63 24.49 19.46
C CYS A 16 14.58 25.60 19.29
N THR A 17 14.98 26.86 19.54
CA THR A 17 14.12 28.04 19.45
C THR A 17 13.72 28.41 18.03
N ASP A 18 14.38 27.90 17.00
CA ASP A 18 13.98 28.18 15.61
C ASP A 18 12.64 27.51 15.26
N CYS A 19 12.33 26.39 15.93
CA CYS A 19 11.07 25.66 15.81
C CYS A 19 10.18 25.82 17.06
N HIS A 20 10.78 25.75 18.26
CA HIS A 20 10.13 25.92 19.56
C HIS A 20 10.31 27.35 20.11
N TYR A 21 9.95 28.36 19.34
CA TYR A 21 10.03 29.76 19.78
C TYR A 21 8.92 30.11 20.78
N ALA A 22 9.15 31.12 21.61
CA ALA A 22 8.08 31.77 22.36
C ALA A 22 7.06 32.38 21.38
N VAL A 23 5.77 32.13 21.58
CA VAL A 23 4.74 32.47 20.58
C VAL A 23 4.66 33.97 20.29
N ASN A 24 4.97 34.81 21.26
CA ASN A 24 5.02 36.26 21.12
C ASN A 24 6.41 36.81 20.75
N ASN A 25 7.38 35.96 20.39
CA ASN A 25 8.71 36.40 19.98
C ASN A 25 8.62 37.16 18.64
N PRO A 26 8.99 38.45 18.59
CA PRO A 26 8.79 39.28 17.39
C PRO A 26 9.66 38.89 16.18
N ALA A 27 10.70 38.07 16.36
CA ALA A 27 11.49 37.52 15.26
C ALA A 27 10.84 36.31 14.59
N HIS A 28 9.96 35.61 15.30
CA HIS A 28 9.29 34.39 14.82
C HIS A 28 7.78 34.53 14.68
N ALA A 29 7.19 35.57 15.28
CA ALA A 29 5.78 35.91 15.25
C ALA A 29 5.29 35.87 13.80
N GLN A 30 4.50 34.84 13.51
CA GLN A 30 3.81 34.74 12.23
C GLN A 30 2.65 35.75 12.29
N GLU A 31 2.56 36.62 11.29
CA GLU A 31 1.33 37.38 11.08
C GLU A 31 0.21 36.35 10.84
N ALA A 32 -0.71 36.21 11.78
CA ALA A 32 -1.84 35.32 11.59
C ALA A 32 -2.73 35.95 10.51
N ASP A 33 -2.86 35.28 9.35
CA ASP A 33 -3.56 35.78 8.15
C ASP A 33 -5.03 36.19 8.42
N ASP A 34 -5.61 35.63 9.48
CA ASP A 34 -6.95 35.93 9.98
C ASP A 34 -7.05 37.25 10.77
N THR A 35 -5.98 37.67 11.44
CA THR A 35 -5.91 38.93 12.20
C THR A 35 -5.36 40.09 11.38
N ARG A 36 -4.64 39.80 10.30
CA ARG A 36 -4.15 40.80 9.35
C ARG A 36 -5.30 41.27 8.46
N PRO A 37 -5.65 42.57 8.47
CA PRO A 37 -6.63 43.11 7.54
C PRO A 37 -6.26 42.74 6.10
N SER A 38 -7.21 42.20 5.33
CA SER A 38 -6.99 41.64 3.99
C SER A 38 -6.42 42.62 2.94
N HIS A 39 -6.38 43.91 3.25
CA HIS A 39 -5.81 44.95 2.41
C HIS A 39 -4.35 45.33 2.78
N LEU A 40 -3.81 44.77 3.85
CA LEU A 40 -2.43 44.99 4.27
C LEU A 40 -1.52 43.88 3.73
N LEU A 41 -0.46 44.29 3.04
CA LEU A 41 0.63 43.39 2.64
C LEU A 41 1.65 43.14 3.77
N TYR A 42 1.61 43.99 4.80
CA TYR A 42 2.49 43.97 5.97
C TYR A 42 1.79 44.68 7.13
N ASP A 43 1.77 44.06 8.32
CA ASP A 43 1.19 44.67 9.53
C ASP A 43 2.29 45.14 10.49
N PRO A 44 2.48 46.47 10.66
CA PRO A 44 3.51 46.99 11.56
C PRO A 44 3.18 46.79 13.04
N ARG A 45 1.99 46.32 13.43
CA ARG A 45 1.52 46.20 14.82
C ARG A 45 2.09 44.97 15.56
N ARG A 46 3.37 44.71 15.43
CA ARG A 46 4.09 43.67 16.18
C ARG A 46 4.69 44.23 17.46
N LEU A 47 4.86 43.37 18.44
CA LEU A 47 5.56 43.70 19.69
C LEU A 47 7.00 44.11 19.37
N ASP A 48 7.51 45.20 19.96
CA ASP A 48 8.94 45.52 19.82
C ASP A 48 9.80 44.56 20.65
N ILE A 49 11.07 44.39 20.28
CA ILE A 49 12.00 43.54 21.04
C ILE A 49 12.14 44.02 22.49
N ALA A 50 12.11 45.33 22.73
CA ALA A 50 12.16 45.88 24.08
C ALA A 50 10.93 45.46 24.91
N GLU A 51 9.73 45.54 24.32
CA GLU A 51 8.47 45.13 24.96
C GLU A 51 8.44 43.62 25.22
N TYR A 52 9.03 42.83 24.32
CA TYR A 52 9.10 41.37 24.45
C TYR A 52 9.98 40.99 25.63
N LEU A 53 11.11 41.67 25.81
CA LEU A 53 12.01 41.42 26.94
C LEU A 53 11.37 41.75 28.29
N GLU A 54 10.39 42.67 28.33
CA GLU A 54 9.64 42.96 29.55
C GLU A 54 8.57 41.90 29.85
N ARG A 55 7.98 41.27 28.82
CA ARG A 55 6.87 40.32 28.95
C ARG A 55 6.97 39.15 27.98
N PRO A 56 8.01 38.29 28.10
CA PRO A 56 8.14 37.15 27.22
C PRO A 56 7.07 36.12 27.58
N ASP A 57 6.39 35.58 26.56
CA ASP A 57 5.59 34.38 26.74
C ASP A 57 6.54 33.21 26.94
N HIS A 58 6.31 32.44 28.01
CA HIS A 58 7.11 31.25 28.31
C HIS A 58 6.48 29.98 27.73
N ASN A 59 5.35 30.11 27.04
CA ASN A 59 4.82 29.02 26.23
C ASN A 59 5.57 28.94 24.91
N PHE A 60 6.08 27.75 24.61
CA PHE A 60 6.69 27.47 23.32
C PHE A 60 5.65 27.10 22.28
N ALA A 61 5.94 27.47 21.03
CA ALA A 61 5.23 27.01 19.86
C ALA A 61 5.17 25.47 19.86
N ARG A 62 4.00 24.94 19.50
CA ARG A 62 3.68 23.52 19.62
C ARG A 62 3.15 22.97 18.30
N GLY A 63 3.60 21.76 17.97
CA GLY A 63 3.06 20.98 16.87
C GLY A 63 1.65 20.43 17.15
N GLN A 64 1.24 19.45 16.35
CA GLN A 64 -0.11 18.90 16.37
C GLN A 64 -0.27 17.64 17.23
N SER A 65 0.80 17.17 17.88
CA SER A 65 0.84 15.95 18.68
C SER A 65 -0.24 15.94 19.77
N ALA A 66 -0.84 14.78 20.01
CA ALA A 66 -1.85 14.61 21.06
C ALA A 66 -1.29 14.83 22.46
N GLN A 67 -0.01 14.52 22.69
CA GLN A 67 0.70 14.71 23.95
C GLN A 67 1.31 16.10 24.02
N TYR A 68 1.15 16.77 25.17
CA TYR A 68 1.64 18.12 25.38
C TYR A 68 1.73 18.50 26.86
N THR A 69 2.63 19.43 27.14
CA THR A 69 2.80 20.07 28.46
C THR A 69 2.64 21.59 28.39
N VAL A 70 2.54 22.16 27.18
CA VAL A 70 2.28 23.59 26.94
C VAL A 70 0.77 23.88 26.85
N ALA A 71 0.38 25.16 26.79
CA ALA A 71 -1.03 25.53 26.74
C ALA A 71 -1.80 24.87 25.55
N PRO A 72 -2.99 24.28 25.78
CA PRO A 72 -3.76 23.57 24.76
C PRO A 72 -4.07 24.40 23.50
N GLU A 73 -4.30 25.70 23.67
CA GLU A 73 -4.63 26.67 22.62
C GLU A 73 -3.48 26.91 21.61
N LEU A 74 -2.26 26.47 21.92
CA LEU A 74 -1.09 26.66 21.06
C LEU A 74 -0.87 25.51 20.06
N LYS A 75 -1.84 24.60 19.93
CA LYS A 75 -1.79 23.53 18.94
C LYS A 75 -1.62 24.14 17.54
N ASP A 76 -0.67 23.61 16.77
CA ASP A 76 -0.31 24.08 15.41
C ASP A 76 0.32 25.48 15.31
N THR A 77 0.90 26.00 16.39
CA THR A 77 1.65 27.27 16.33
C THR A 77 3.10 27.10 15.89
N MET A 78 3.60 25.86 15.86
CA MET A 78 4.94 25.50 15.40
C MET A 78 5.02 25.41 13.88
N ARG A 79 6.13 25.88 13.30
CA ARG A 79 6.44 25.71 11.88
C ARG A 79 6.57 24.24 11.51
N ARG A 80 6.01 23.85 10.36
CA ARG A 80 6.11 22.51 9.78
C ARG A 80 7.21 22.48 8.70
N CYS A 81 7.52 21.30 8.17
CA CYS A 81 8.52 21.14 7.11
C CYS A 81 8.25 22.08 5.92
N GLU A 82 7.00 22.19 5.52
CA GLU A 82 6.54 22.99 4.37
C GLU A 82 6.63 24.50 4.63
N SER A 83 6.79 24.95 5.88
CA SER A 83 7.04 26.36 6.19
C SER A 83 8.43 26.82 5.72
N CYS A 84 9.37 25.89 5.50
CA CYS A 84 10.75 26.18 5.14
C CYS A 84 11.22 25.45 3.86
N HIS A 85 10.57 24.34 3.49
CA HIS A 85 10.99 23.47 2.38
C HIS A 85 9.92 23.35 1.29
N SER A 86 10.38 23.36 0.04
CA SER A 86 9.57 22.99 -1.12
C SER A 86 9.81 21.54 -1.52
N THR A 87 8.83 20.91 -2.16
CA THR A 87 8.93 19.53 -2.63
C THR A 87 9.67 19.39 -3.98
N GLU A 88 9.97 20.49 -4.67
CA GLU A 88 10.55 20.52 -6.03
C GLU A 88 11.79 19.63 -6.20
N SER A 89 12.67 19.57 -5.18
CA SER A 89 13.90 18.78 -5.22
C SER A 89 13.68 17.26 -5.26
N HIS A 90 12.44 16.78 -5.12
CA HIS A 90 12.12 15.35 -5.13
C HIS A 90 11.73 14.82 -6.52
N ALA A 91 11.43 15.71 -7.47
CA ALA A 91 10.89 15.33 -8.79
C ALA A 91 11.81 14.41 -9.59
N ASP A 92 13.13 14.50 -9.39
CA ASP A 92 14.13 13.68 -10.10
C ASP A 92 14.09 12.20 -9.69
N TRP A 93 13.63 11.89 -8.48
CA TRP A 93 13.68 10.53 -7.96
C TRP A 93 12.34 9.94 -7.58
N LEU A 94 11.41 10.76 -7.06
CA LEU A 94 10.11 10.33 -6.59
C LEU A 94 9.05 10.63 -7.66
N PRO A 95 8.56 9.63 -8.41
CA PRO A 95 7.45 9.83 -9.33
C PRO A 95 6.19 10.18 -8.52
N TYR A 96 5.32 11.00 -9.09
CA TYR A 96 4.07 11.43 -8.46
C TYR A 96 4.27 12.08 -7.07
N VAL A 97 5.13 13.10 -6.98
CA VAL A 97 5.48 13.78 -5.72
C VAL A 97 4.24 14.26 -4.97
N ASP A 98 3.34 15.01 -5.61
CA ASP A 98 2.16 15.56 -4.91
C ASP A 98 1.24 14.45 -4.40
N ARG A 99 1.13 13.33 -5.13
CA ARG A 99 0.35 12.19 -4.64
C ARG A 99 0.99 11.59 -3.40
N HIS A 100 2.30 11.45 -3.35
CA HIS A 100 2.99 10.99 -2.14
C HIS A 100 2.80 11.97 -0.99
N MET A 101 2.96 13.27 -1.20
CA MET A 101 2.81 14.29 -0.16
C MET A 101 1.35 14.46 0.33
N SER A 102 0.37 14.03 -0.47
CA SER A 102 -1.04 13.95 -0.05
C SER A 102 -1.35 12.79 0.90
N VAL A 103 -0.43 11.84 1.08
CA VAL A 103 -0.62 10.62 1.88
C VAL A 103 0.46 10.44 2.93
N LEU A 104 1.68 10.90 2.66
CA LEU A 104 2.85 10.76 3.53
C LEU A 104 3.22 12.12 4.10
N SER A 105 3.50 12.15 5.40
CA SER A 105 4.26 13.25 6.00
C SER A 105 5.71 13.24 5.51
N CYS A 106 6.41 14.38 5.55
CA CYS A 106 7.82 14.45 5.18
C CYS A 106 8.66 13.50 6.05
N GLU A 107 8.32 13.45 7.33
CA GLU A 107 8.91 12.62 8.37
C GLU A 107 8.87 11.13 8.03
N SER A 108 7.85 10.66 7.31
CA SER A 108 7.74 9.25 6.89
C SER A 108 8.88 8.80 5.97
N CYS A 109 9.42 9.70 5.14
CA CYS A 109 10.58 9.41 4.29
C CYS A 109 11.89 9.86 4.92
N HIS A 110 11.85 10.92 5.74
CA HIS A 110 13.05 11.51 6.32
C HIS A 110 13.42 10.96 7.70
N ILE A 111 12.59 10.13 8.33
CA ILE A 111 12.89 9.44 9.59
C ILE A 111 12.61 7.93 9.41
N PRO A 112 13.28 7.25 8.44
CA PRO A 112 13.03 5.84 8.19
C PRO A 112 13.54 4.94 9.34
N ARG A 113 14.48 5.45 10.15
CA ARG A 113 15.00 4.81 11.35
C ARG A 113 15.37 5.88 12.37
N LEU A 114 14.87 5.72 13.60
CA LEU A 114 15.14 6.62 14.71
C LEU A 114 16.38 6.12 15.47
N TYR A 115 17.48 6.86 15.42
CA TYR A 115 18.69 6.57 16.20
C TYR A 115 18.68 7.33 17.53
N ALA A 116 17.83 6.91 18.45
CA ALA A 116 17.75 7.45 19.80
C ALA A 116 17.20 6.38 20.75
N PRO A 117 17.53 6.44 22.06
CA PRO A 117 16.76 5.71 23.06
C PRO A 117 15.32 6.23 23.02
N ALA A 118 14.37 5.32 22.89
CA ALA A 118 12.95 5.64 22.98
C ALA A 118 12.30 4.74 24.01
N VAL A 119 11.46 5.30 24.86
CA VAL A 119 10.70 4.51 25.83
C VAL A 119 9.82 3.51 25.08
N GLU A 120 9.92 2.24 25.46
CA GLU A 120 9.14 1.12 24.95
C GLU A 120 7.96 0.85 25.87
N GLN A 121 8.27 0.66 27.15
CA GLN A 121 7.37 0.19 28.18
C GLN A 121 7.66 0.96 29.46
N VAL A 122 6.60 1.38 30.13
CA VAL A 122 6.62 1.95 31.48
C VAL A 122 5.78 1.06 32.37
N ASP A 123 6.40 0.42 33.35
CA ASP A 123 5.73 -0.45 34.30
C ASP A 123 5.68 0.17 35.70
N TRP A 124 4.53 0.76 36.03
CA TRP A 124 4.21 1.25 37.37
C TRP A 124 3.52 0.19 38.24
N THR A 125 3.50 -1.08 37.81
CA THR A 125 2.97 -2.17 38.64
C THR A 125 3.99 -2.69 39.64
N VAL A 126 5.28 -2.45 39.35
CA VAL A 126 6.45 -2.70 40.19
C VAL A 126 7.19 -1.40 40.48
N LEU A 127 7.97 -1.36 41.57
CA LEU A 127 8.78 -0.19 41.93
C LEU A 127 10.25 -0.57 42.11
N GLU A 128 11.14 0.26 41.59
CA GLU A 128 12.57 0.25 41.91
C GLU A 128 12.82 0.81 43.33
N PRO A 129 13.99 0.56 43.95
CA PRO A 129 14.26 0.99 45.33
C PRO A 129 14.15 2.51 45.58
N ASP A 130 14.20 3.33 44.52
CA ASP A 130 14.01 4.78 44.60
C ASP A 130 12.55 5.24 44.50
N GLY A 131 11.60 4.29 44.41
CA GLY A 131 10.17 4.53 44.30
C GLY A 131 9.68 4.86 42.89
N SER A 132 10.55 4.74 41.88
CA SER A 132 10.17 4.90 40.48
C SER A 132 9.65 3.60 39.86
N GLY A 133 8.79 3.70 38.84
CA GLY A 133 8.39 2.56 38.03
C GLY A 133 9.47 2.17 37.01
N VAL A 134 9.48 0.91 36.60
CA VAL A 134 10.49 0.38 35.67
C VAL A 134 10.24 0.92 34.26
N VAL A 135 11.26 1.57 33.68
CA VAL A 135 11.23 2.06 32.30
C VAL A 135 12.15 1.23 31.43
N THR A 136 11.58 0.62 30.39
CA THR A 136 12.34 -0.11 29.37
C THR A 136 12.41 0.73 28.10
N CYS A 137 13.59 0.85 27.51
CA CYS A 137 13.82 1.57 26.26
C CYS A 137 14.12 0.62 25.09
N ARG A 138 13.86 1.09 23.87
CA ARG A 138 14.26 0.47 22.60
C ARG A 138 15.18 1.36 21.80
N GLY A 139 15.78 0.78 20.76
CA GLY A 139 16.76 1.47 19.93
C GLY A 139 18.14 1.57 20.60
N VAL A 140 18.37 0.75 21.63
CA VAL A 140 19.61 0.62 22.39
C VAL A 140 19.97 -0.86 22.61
N ASP A 141 21.24 -1.15 22.88
CA ASP A 141 21.74 -2.50 23.15
C ASP A 141 21.32 -3.05 24.52
N ASP A 142 21.28 -2.18 25.53
CA ASP A 142 20.78 -2.48 26.88
C ASP A 142 19.56 -1.61 27.19
N PRO A 143 18.34 -2.19 27.15
CA PRO A 143 17.07 -1.50 27.40
C PRO A 143 16.93 -0.79 28.76
N GLN A 144 17.78 -1.11 29.74
CA GLN A 144 17.70 -0.61 31.11
C GLN A 144 18.94 0.16 31.58
N SER A 145 20.01 0.22 30.78
CA SER A 145 21.23 0.99 31.07
C SER A 145 21.04 2.52 31.10
N GLY A 146 19.86 3.03 30.72
CA GLY A 146 19.62 4.47 30.64
C GLY A 146 20.50 5.15 29.59
N VAL A 147 21.27 6.18 30.00
CA VAL A 147 22.04 7.05 29.10
C VAL A 147 23.36 6.45 28.61
N ASP A 148 23.85 5.38 29.24
CA ASP A 148 25.13 4.75 28.89
C ASP A 148 24.99 3.66 27.81
N ALA A 149 23.76 3.34 27.39
CA ALA A 149 23.47 2.33 26.39
C ALA A 149 23.91 2.75 24.97
N LEU A 150 24.44 1.80 24.20
CA LEU A 150 24.80 2.00 22.81
C LEU A 150 23.53 2.12 21.96
N ILE A 151 23.42 3.20 21.19
CA ILE A 151 22.27 3.44 20.30
C ILE A 151 22.37 2.56 19.04
N GLU A 152 21.40 1.66 18.86
CA GLU A 152 21.23 0.83 17.66
C GLU A 152 20.14 1.36 16.70
N GLY A 153 19.22 2.15 17.25
CA GLY A 153 18.04 2.70 16.58
C GLY A 153 16.98 1.67 16.19
N TYR A 154 15.77 2.14 15.89
CA TYR A 154 14.64 1.29 15.51
C TYR A 154 13.78 1.96 14.42
N THR A 155 12.92 1.19 13.77
CA THR A 155 11.98 1.70 12.75
C THR A 155 10.69 2.15 13.43
N PRO A 156 10.31 3.43 13.38
CA PRO A 156 9.04 3.89 13.93
C PRO A 156 7.86 3.35 13.12
N VAL A 157 6.70 3.21 13.77
CA VAL A 157 5.48 2.78 13.08
C VAL A 157 4.84 3.95 12.34
N LEU A 158 4.36 3.73 11.11
CA LEU A 158 3.59 4.72 10.39
C LEU A 158 2.10 4.59 10.75
N LEU A 159 1.53 5.66 11.31
CA LEU A 159 0.10 5.74 11.64
C LEU A 159 -0.55 6.89 10.91
N MET A 160 -1.84 6.73 10.59
CA MET A 160 -2.60 7.78 9.92
C MET A 160 -2.92 8.89 10.91
N ARG A 161 -2.27 10.03 10.75
CA ARG A 161 -2.49 11.25 11.55
C ARG A 161 -3.55 12.12 10.88
N GLU A 162 -4.52 12.56 11.65
CA GLU A 162 -5.42 13.64 11.26
C GLU A 162 -4.75 14.98 11.63
N ASN A 163 -4.43 15.76 10.60
CA ASN A 163 -3.86 17.10 10.75
C ASN A 163 -4.98 18.11 11.05
N ILE A 164 -4.61 19.29 11.56
CA ILE A 164 -5.60 20.32 11.94
C ILE A 164 -6.40 20.88 10.76
N ASP A 165 -5.83 20.80 9.55
CA ASP A 165 -6.46 21.18 8.28
C ASP A 165 -7.47 20.14 7.78
N GLY A 166 -7.62 19.02 8.52
CA GLY A 166 -8.49 17.89 8.16
C GLY A 166 -7.84 16.91 7.18
N GLU A 167 -6.62 17.18 6.70
CA GLU A 167 -5.91 16.22 5.87
C GLU A 167 -5.39 15.06 6.71
N GLN A 168 -5.41 13.86 6.11
CA GLN A 168 -4.87 12.66 6.74
C GLN A 168 -3.58 12.24 6.07
N ARG A 169 -2.50 12.10 6.85
CA ARG A 169 -1.20 11.67 6.36
C ARG A 169 -0.60 10.62 7.28
N LEU A 170 0.00 9.57 6.70
CA LEU A 170 0.84 8.63 7.42
C LEU A 170 2.06 9.37 7.95
N ALA A 171 2.30 9.27 9.26
CA ALA A 171 3.42 9.87 9.96
C ALA A 171 4.06 8.85 10.93
N PRO A 172 5.36 9.00 11.24
CA PRO A 172 6.05 8.09 12.15
C PRO A 172 5.71 8.36 13.62
N TYR A 173 5.49 7.29 14.37
CA TYR A 173 5.19 7.28 15.80
C TYR A 173 6.06 6.26 16.54
N ASN A 174 6.42 6.61 17.77
CA ASN A 174 6.81 5.66 18.80
C ASN A 174 5.55 5.26 19.59
N LEU A 175 5.38 3.98 19.87
CA LEU A 175 4.31 3.49 20.72
C LEU A 175 4.86 3.13 22.09
N ILE A 176 4.34 3.79 23.13
CA ILE A 176 4.72 3.55 24.52
C ILE A 176 3.60 2.79 25.18
N SER A 177 3.92 1.60 25.71
CA SER A 177 2.97 0.83 26.50
C SER A 177 3.14 1.16 27.98
N SER A 178 2.06 1.27 28.73
CA SER A 178 2.09 1.58 30.15
C SER A 178 1.17 0.67 30.93
N TRP A 179 1.66 0.11 32.03
CA TRP A 179 0.87 -0.66 32.99
C TRP A 179 0.89 0.03 34.34
N TYR A 180 -0.25 0.09 35.01
CA TYR A 180 -0.38 0.73 36.31
C TYR A 180 -1.53 0.12 37.09
N TRP A 181 -1.47 0.25 38.42
CA TRP A 181 -2.56 -0.16 39.29
C TRP A 181 -3.68 0.87 39.29
N VAL A 182 -4.92 0.38 39.28
CA VAL A 182 -6.13 1.17 39.54
C VAL A 182 -6.93 0.56 40.67
N TYR A 183 -7.75 1.39 41.32
CA TYR A 183 -8.73 0.99 42.33
C TYR A 183 -10.07 1.68 42.06
N ASP A 184 -11.15 1.14 42.62
CA ASP A 184 -12.47 1.76 42.52
C ASP A 184 -12.65 2.80 43.64
N ASP A 185 -12.93 4.05 43.28
CA ASP A 185 -13.23 5.10 44.25
C ASP A 185 -14.63 4.91 44.88
N ALA A 186 -14.99 5.78 45.84
CA ALA A 186 -16.26 5.69 46.56
C ALA A 186 -17.49 5.79 45.65
N ASP A 187 -17.34 6.37 44.46
CA ASP A 187 -18.37 6.51 43.44
C ASP A 187 -18.33 5.37 42.39
N GLY A 188 -17.41 4.42 42.55
CA GLY A 188 -17.20 3.28 41.64
C GLY A 188 -16.41 3.62 40.38
N ASN A 189 -15.71 4.77 40.33
CA ASN A 189 -14.85 5.09 39.20
C ASN A 189 -13.45 4.50 39.40
N ALA A 190 -12.87 3.98 38.32
CA ALA A 190 -11.47 3.56 38.30
C ALA A 190 -10.55 4.78 38.47
N ARG A 191 -9.63 4.72 39.44
CA ARG A 191 -8.61 5.73 39.71
C ARG A 191 -7.23 5.08 39.74
N PRO A 192 -6.21 5.70 39.13
CA PRO A 192 -4.83 5.27 39.34
C PRO A 192 -4.47 5.26 40.82
N VAL A 193 -3.79 4.21 41.27
CA VAL A 193 -3.22 4.14 42.62
C VAL A 193 -2.19 5.25 42.77
N ARG A 194 -2.23 5.97 43.89
CA ARG A 194 -1.29 7.06 44.16
C ARG A 194 0.09 6.47 44.44
N GLN A 195 1.14 7.16 44.01
CA GLN A 195 2.53 6.72 44.24
C GLN A 195 2.80 6.37 45.71
N VAL A 196 2.31 7.17 46.66
CA VAL A 196 2.47 6.91 48.10
C VAL A 196 1.83 5.60 48.58
N ASP A 197 0.71 5.19 47.98
CA ASP A 197 0.05 3.92 48.33
C ASP A 197 0.78 2.75 47.66
N LEU A 198 1.32 2.97 46.46
CA LEU A 198 2.13 1.99 45.76
C LEU A 198 3.46 1.72 46.49
N GLU A 199 4.14 2.77 46.96
CA GLU A 199 5.33 2.66 47.81
C GLU A 199 5.03 1.90 49.10
N ALA A 200 3.92 2.22 49.77
CA ALA A 200 3.50 1.50 50.98
C ALA A 200 3.16 0.02 50.71
N ALA A 201 2.71 -0.31 49.49
CA ALA A 201 2.48 -1.70 49.08
C ALA A 201 3.77 -2.44 48.73
N TRP A 202 4.81 -1.77 48.25
CA TRP A 202 6.06 -2.42 47.83
C TRP A 202 7.13 -2.49 48.93
N PHE A 203 7.16 -1.52 49.84
CA PHE A 203 8.26 -1.35 50.80
C PHE A 203 7.79 -1.43 52.26
N ASP A 204 8.67 -1.99 53.10
CA ASP A 204 8.60 -1.89 54.56
C ASP A 204 9.86 -1.14 55.05
N GLY A 205 9.78 0.20 55.09
CA GLY A 205 10.94 1.06 55.36
C GLY A 205 11.75 1.34 54.10
N GLU A 206 13.05 1.04 54.12
CA GLU A 206 13.96 1.23 52.97
C GLU A 206 14.18 -0.07 52.17
N SER A 207 13.43 -1.12 52.46
CA SER A 207 13.57 -2.45 51.83
C SER A 207 12.24 -2.94 51.31
N TYR A 208 12.26 -3.82 50.31
CA TYR A 208 11.06 -4.50 49.84
C TYR A 208 10.36 -5.23 51.00
N ALA A 209 9.03 -5.24 50.96
CA ALA A 209 8.24 -5.98 51.94
C ALA A 209 8.70 -7.46 51.96
N PRO A 210 8.97 -8.07 53.14
CA PRO A 210 9.63 -9.38 53.22
C PRO A 210 8.94 -10.49 52.42
N GLU A 211 7.61 -10.48 52.35
CA GLU A 211 6.85 -11.45 51.56
C GLU A 211 6.90 -11.20 50.05
N LEU A 212 7.08 -9.95 49.61
CA LEU A 212 7.33 -9.65 48.19
C LEU A 212 8.75 -10.05 47.82
N LEU A 213 9.74 -9.73 48.66
CA LEU A 213 11.12 -10.15 48.43
C LEU A 213 11.21 -11.68 48.29
N ALA A 214 10.66 -12.43 49.25
CA ALA A 214 10.68 -13.90 49.21
C ALA A 214 9.90 -14.53 48.04
N LEU A 215 9.01 -13.77 47.38
CA LEU A 215 8.24 -14.25 46.23
C LEU A 215 8.91 -13.90 44.89
N PHE A 216 9.68 -12.81 44.86
CA PHE A 216 10.29 -12.29 43.63
C PHE A 216 11.76 -12.69 43.49
N ASP A 217 12.50 -12.75 44.60
CA ASP A 217 13.90 -13.17 44.68
C ASP A 217 13.99 -14.68 44.41
N ALA A 218 14.34 -15.04 43.17
CA ALA A 218 14.33 -16.40 42.68
C ALA A 218 15.69 -17.09 42.88
N ASP A 219 16.76 -16.33 43.04
CA ASP A 219 18.11 -16.85 43.32
C ASP A 219 18.55 -16.74 44.79
N ASP A 220 17.67 -16.22 45.65
CA ASP A 220 17.83 -16.06 47.10
C ASP A 220 19.06 -15.18 47.46
N ASP A 221 19.39 -14.18 46.63
CA ASP A 221 20.54 -13.28 46.87
C ASP A 221 20.20 -12.04 47.73
N GLY A 222 18.91 -11.80 47.98
CA GLY A 222 18.39 -10.71 48.79
C GLY A 222 18.18 -9.40 48.03
N GLU A 223 18.43 -9.36 46.73
CA GLU A 223 18.17 -8.25 45.82
C GLU A 223 17.14 -8.67 44.76
N LEU A 224 16.49 -7.70 44.09
CA LEU A 224 15.56 -8.00 42.99
C LEU A 224 16.18 -7.53 41.68
N SER A 225 16.62 -8.47 40.85
CA SER A 225 17.07 -8.19 39.50
C SER A 225 15.91 -7.72 38.61
N ALA A 226 16.25 -7.12 37.48
CA ALA A 226 15.27 -6.69 36.47
C ALA A 226 14.43 -7.84 35.88
N THR A 227 14.91 -9.08 35.96
CA THR A 227 14.17 -10.28 35.54
C THR A 227 13.21 -10.78 36.61
N GLU A 228 13.51 -10.51 37.88
CA GLU A 228 12.70 -10.91 39.03
C GLU A 228 11.59 -9.91 39.33
N LEU A 229 11.92 -8.61 39.24
CA LEU A 229 11.04 -7.47 39.46
C LEU A 229 10.03 -7.30 38.32
N ARG A 230 9.15 -8.30 38.16
CA ARG A 230 8.12 -8.38 37.11
C ARG A 230 6.87 -9.07 37.63
N LEU A 231 5.69 -8.57 37.27
CA LEU A 231 4.41 -9.27 37.52
C LEU A 231 4.10 -10.28 36.41
N ASP A 232 4.89 -11.34 36.35
CA ASP A 232 4.82 -12.40 35.33
C ASP A 232 4.06 -13.67 35.76
N SER A 233 3.48 -13.66 36.97
CA SER A 233 2.64 -14.75 37.47
C SER A 233 1.44 -14.26 38.27
N ASP A 234 0.39 -15.09 38.32
CA ASP A 234 -0.81 -14.82 39.11
C ASP A 234 -0.49 -14.66 40.61
N ALA A 235 0.51 -15.41 41.12
CA ALA A 235 0.93 -15.33 42.52
C ALA A 235 1.55 -13.97 42.85
N LYS A 236 2.48 -13.48 42.03
CA LYS A 236 3.09 -12.15 42.19
C LYS A 236 2.04 -11.04 42.11
N THR A 237 1.15 -11.15 41.12
CA THR A 237 0.07 -10.16 40.92
C THR A 237 -0.89 -10.13 42.11
N ALA A 238 -1.30 -11.30 42.61
CA ALA A 238 -2.19 -11.40 43.76
C ALA A 238 -1.57 -10.85 45.05
N ALA A 239 -0.27 -11.09 45.28
CA ALA A 239 0.43 -10.61 46.48
C ALA A 239 0.44 -9.07 46.57
N VAL A 240 0.74 -8.39 45.45
CA VAL A 240 0.73 -6.92 45.41
C VAL A 240 -0.71 -6.38 45.52
N ALA A 241 -1.68 -7.01 44.85
CA ALA A 241 -3.09 -6.64 44.95
C ALA A 241 -3.62 -6.77 46.39
N GLU A 242 -3.23 -7.82 47.13
CA GLU A 242 -3.63 -8.02 48.52
C GLU A 242 -3.06 -6.92 49.43
N ARG A 243 -1.80 -6.53 49.24
CA ARG A 243 -1.20 -5.42 50.00
C ARG A 243 -1.90 -4.09 49.70
N LEU A 244 -2.17 -3.79 48.43
CA LEU A 244 -2.95 -2.61 48.04
C LEU A 244 -4.35 -2.61 48.66
N ALA A 245 -5.04 -3.76 48.67
CA ALA A 245 -6.33 -3.90 49.33
C ALA A 245 -6.23 -3.71 50.85
N GLY A 246 -5.13 -4.15 51.48
CA GLY A 246 -4.80 -3.94 52.89
C GLY A 246 -4.66 -2.46 53.28
N LEU A 247 -4.31 -1.59 52.32
CA LEU A 247 -4.30 -0.12 52.49
C LEU A 247 -5.69 0.52 52.37
N GLY A 248 -6.74 -0.27 52.13
CA GLY A 248 -8.12 0.20 51.99
C GLY A 248 -8.52 0.57 50.56
N LEU A 249 -7.71 0.22 49.55
CA LEU A 249 -8.05 0.42 48.15
C LEU A 249 -9.01 -0.67 47.68
N ALA A 250 -10.17 -0.29 47.15
CA ALA A 250 -11.17 -1.26 46.69
C ALA A 250 -10.82 -1.82 45.32
N ASN A 251 -10.89 -3.15 45.17
CA ASN A 251 -10.72 -3.87 43.89
C ASN A 251 -9.45 -3.45 43.10
N PRO A 252 -8.26 -3.51 43.71
CA PRO A 252 -7.03 -3.17 43.03
C PRO A 252 -6.77 -4.14 41.87
N ARG A 253 -6.52 -3.59 40.69
CA ARG A 253 -6.25 -4.35 39.47
C ARG A 253 -5.30 -3.58 38.56
N ILE A 254 -4.68 -4.28 37.63
CA ILE A 254 -3.81 -3.68 36.62
C ILE A 254 -4.66 -3.23 35.43
N GLU A 255 -4.46 -1.99 35.00
CA GLU A 255 -4.92 -1.50 33.70
C GLU A 255 -3.69 -1.16 32.84
N ALA A 256 -3.88 -1.17 31.52
CA ALA A 256 -2.80 -0.98 30.59
C ALA A 256 -3.23 -0.22 29.34
N GLU A 257 -2.35 0.64 28.85
CA GLU A 257 -2.63 1.50 27.69
C GLU A 257 -1.41 1.66 26.76
N VAL A 258 -1.67 2.01 25.50
CA VAL A 258 -0.65 2.35 24.52
C VAL A 258 -0.84 3.79 24.04
N GLN A 259 0.19 4.61 24.25
CA GLN A 259 0.23 6.00 23.83
C GLN A 259 1.09 6.19 22.58
N SER A 260 0.60 6.98 21.62
CA SER A 260 1.29 7.24 20.35
C SER A 260 2.06 8.57 20.36
N TYR A 261 3.38 8.51 20.46
CA TYR A 261 4.24 9.69 20.46
C TYR A 261 4.76 9.98 19.06
N SER A 262 4.39 11.14 18.50
CA SER A 262 4.84 11.54 17.16
C SER A 262 6.36 11.73 17.10
N VAL A 263 7.00 11.20 16.05
CA VAL A 263 8.44 11.36 15.83
C VAL A 263 8.68 12.48 14.81
N ASN A 264 9.24 13.61 15.26
CA ASN A 264 9.49 14.78 14.40
C ASN A 264 10.98 15.19 14.35
N HIS A 265 11.85 14.43 15.02
CA HIS A 265 13.30 14.65 15.11
C HIS A 265 14.06 13.41 14.60
N ASN A 266 15.38 13.51 14.49
CA ASN A 266 16.25 12.54 13.80
C ASN A 266 16.11 12.60 12.28
N VAL A 267 15.81 13.79 11.76
CA VAL A 267 15.55 14.01 10.34
C VAL A 267 16.82 13.75 9.53
N ALA A 268 16.71 12.84 8.58
CA ALA A 268 17.77 12.35 7.72
C ALA A 268 17.82 13.09 6.38
N ARG A 269 19.00 13.07 5.74
CA ARG A 269 19.20 13.54 4.37
C ARG A 269 20.02 12.55 3.54
N GLY A 270 19.98 12.72 2.22
CA GLY A 270 20.82 11.94 1.30
C GLY A 270 20.41 10.47 1.25
N GLU A 271 21.39 9.57 1.38
CA GLU A 271 21.18 8.11 1.36
C GLU A 271 20.46 7.57 2.60
N TRP A 272 20.40 8.37 3.68
CA TRP A 272 19.77 7.97 4.94
C TRP A 272 18.29 8.32 5.04
N ALA A 273 17.78 9.09 4.07
CA ALA A 273 16.34 9.24 3.87
C ALA A 273 15.86 8.15 2.91
N THR A 274 14.64 7.65 3.10
CA THR A 274 14.08 6.63 2.20
C THR A 274 13.97 7.20 0.79
N ARG A 275 14.70 6.59 -0.14
CA ARG A 275 14.62 6.85 -1.59
C ARG A 275 14.36 5.59 -2.40
N ASP A 276 14.27 4.46 -1.72
CA ASP A 276 13.92 3.18 -2.32
C ASP A 276 12.40 2.99 -2.24
N CYS A 277 11.75 2.92 -3.40
CA CYS A 277 10.31 2.71 -3.48
C CYS A 277 9.91 1.35 -2.85
N GLN A 278 10.81 0.36 -2.86
CA GLN A 278 10.52 -0.97 -2.32
C GLN A 278 10.30 -0.92 -0.80
N SER A 279 10.83 0.06 -0.07
CA SER A 279 10.62 0.17 1.38
C SER A 279 9.16 0.36 1.78
N CYS A 280 8.29 0.77 0.85
CA CYS A 280 6.86 0.97 1.07
C CYS A 280 5.98 0.11 0.14
N HIS A 281 6.42 -0.10 -1.11
CA HIS A 281 5.68 -0.85 -2.12
C HIS A 281 5.89 -2.37 -2.05
N HIS A 282 6.71 -2.86 -1.12
CA HIS A 282 6.94 -4.27 -0.82
C HIS A 282 6.36 -4.65 0.56
N ASP A 283 6.15 -5.94 0.80
CA ASP A 283 5.47 -6.45 2.00
C ASP A 283 6.21 -6.16 3.32
N GLU A 284 7.53 -5.86 3.26
CA GLU A 284 8.38 -5.58 4.44
C GLU A 284 8.10 -4.24 5.14
N ALA A 285 7.31 -3.35 4.53
CA ALA A 285 7.02 -2.01 5.06
C ALA A 285 6.22 -2.00 6.38
N ALA A 286 5.63 -3.12 6.79
CA ALA A 286 4.83 -3.25 8.01
C ALA A 286 5.46 -4.24 8.98
N THR A 287 6.72 -3.98 9.31
CA THR A 287 7.40 -4.72 10.37
C THR A 287 6.63 -4.51 11.68
N PRO A 288 6.22 -5.58 12.38
CA PRO A 288 5.59 -5.43 13.69
C PRO A 288 6.50 -4.65 14.64
N LEU A 289 5.92 -3.74 15.40
CA LEU A 289 6.64 -2.98 16.42
C LEU A 289 6.43 -3.69 17.76
N GLN A 290 7.50 -4.16 18.41
CA GLN A 290 7.38 -4.68 19.78
C GLN A 290 6.81 -3.57 20.68
N LEU A 291 5.92 -3.91 21.59
CA LEU A 291 5.27 -3.01 22.53
C LEU A 291 5.75 -3.24 23.96
N ALA A 292 6.12 -4.47 24.28
CA ALA A 292 6.69 -4.86 25.57
C ALA A 292 7.37 -6.23 25.47
N GLY A 293 8.38 -6.45 26.31
CA GLY A 293 9.05 -7.75 26.46
C GLY A 293 8.25 -8.75 27.31
N TYR A 294 7.29 -8.27 28.11
CA TYR A 294 6.36 -9.07 28.90
C TYR A 294 5.10 -8.24 29.23
N MET A 295 4.02 -8.89 29.67
CA MET A 295 2.77 -8.23 30.05
C MET A 295 2.51 -8.36 31.56
N PRO A 296 2.66 -7.28 32.35
CA PRO A 296 2.28 -7.27 33.76
C PRO A 296 0.85 -7.78 34.00
N GLY A 297 0.72 -8.82 34.81
CA GLY A 297 -0.54 -9.49 35.12
C GLY A 297 -1.26 -10.11 33.91
N GLY A 298 -0.57 -10.33 32.80
CA GLY A 298 -1.17 -10.83 31.55
C GLY A 298 -2.16 -9.85 30.91
N VAL A 299 -2.14 -8.56 31.28
CA VAL A 299 -3.08 -7.55 30.80
C VAL A 299 -2.64 -7.01 29.44
N VAL A 300 -3.48 -7.18 28.42
CA VAL A 300 -3.24 -6.62 27.08
C VAL A 300 -3.69 -5.15 27.05
N PRO A 301 -2.81 -4.21 26.69
CA PRO A 301 -3.14 -2.79 26.67
C PRO A 301 -4.03 -2.42 25.48
N ALA A 302 -4.78 -1.33 25.63
CA ALA A 302 -5.54 -0.71 24.55
C ALA A 302 -4.93 0.63 24.12
N MET A 303 -5.10 1.01 22.85
CA MET A 303 -4.70 2.34 22.38
C MET A 303 -5.48 3.43 23.12
N VAL A 304 -4.79 4.46 23.61
CA VAL A 304 -5.44 5.61 24.26
C VAL A 304 -6.31 6.37 23.27
N GLY A 305 -7.55 6.67 23.69
CA GLY A 305 -8.48 7.48 22.90
C GLY A 305 -8.13 8.98 22.88
N GLY A 306 -8.70 9.73 21.93
CA GLY A 306 -8.51 11.19 21.86
C GLY A 306 -7.15 11.63 21.28
N ALA A 307 -6.33 10.68 20.82
CA ALA A 307 -5.18 10.98 19.98
C ALA A 307 -5.63 11.38 18.57
N ASN A 308 -4.90 12.29 17.90
CA ASN A 308 -5.19 12.71 16.53
C ASN A 308 -4.70 11.68 15.49
N ILE A 309 -4.88 10.40 15.79
CA ILE A 309 -4.51 9.27 14.95
C ILE A 309 -5.69 8.32 14.79
N ALA A 310 -5.85 7.77 13.59
CA ALA A 310 -6.66 6.57 13.43
C ALA A 310 -5.81 5.37 13.85
N ALA A 311 -6.33 4.53 14.76
CA ALA A 311 -5.67 3.28 15.14
C ALA A 311 -5.77 2.28 13.98
N SER A 312 -4.84 2.37 13.04
CA SER A 312 -4.75 1.51 11.85
C SER A 312 -3.79 0.35 12.12
N GLY A 313 -4.21 -0.62 12.93
CA GLY A 313 -3.41 -1.78 13.31
C GLY A 313 -3.99 -2.60 14.46
N THR A 314 -3.36 -3.72 14.77
CA THR A 314 -3.79 -4.67 15.80
C THR A 314 -2.68 -4.95 16.81
N ILE A 315 -3.05 -5.05 18.09
CA ILE A 315 -2.15 -5.46 19.18
C ILE A 315 -2.28 -6.98 19.34
N GLN A 316 -1.17 -7.70 19.26
CA GLN A 316 -1.15 -9.16 19.31
C GLN A 316 -0.07 -9.67 20.27
N PRO A 317 -0.40 -10.57 21.21
CA PRO A 317 0.58 -11.19 22.07
C PRO A 317 1.41 -12.24 21.30
N GLY A 318 2.71 -12.26 21.56
CA GLY A 318 3.65 -13.28 21.11
C GLY A 318 3.53 -14.58 21.92
N ALA A 319 4.07 -15.67 21.39
CA ALA A 319 4.03 -16.99 22.03
C ALA A 319 4.88 -17.08 23.31
N ASP A 320 5.83 -16.17 23.49
CA ASP A 320 6.79 -16.06 24.58
C ASP A 320 6.41 -14.99 25.62
N GLY A 321 5.21 -14.42 25.54
CA GLY A 321 4.73 -13.37 26.46
C GLY A 321 5.11 -11.95 26.05
N THR A 322 5.85 -11.78 24.95
CA THR A 322 6.07 -10.47 24.31
C THR A 322 4.78 -9.92 23.72
N LEU A 323 4.75 -8.61 23.44
CA LEU A 323 3.61 -7.94 22.84
C LEU A 323 4.04 -7.19 21.59
N PHE A 324 3.26 -7.25 20.50
CA PHE A 324 3.54 -6.54 19.26
C PHE A 324 2.34 -5.72 18.79
N PHE A 325 2.63 -4.60 18.13
CA PHE A 325 1.69 -3.84 17.32
C PHE A 325 1.95 -4.14 15.84
N GLN A 326 0.95 -4.67 15.16
CA GLN A 326 0.96 -4.89 13.72
C GLN A 326 0.27 -3.71 13.02
N PRO A 327 1.01 -2.85 12.29
CA PRO A 327 0.39 -1.78 11.51
C PRO A 327 -0.39 -2.36 10.32
N GLU A 328 -1.57 -1.79 10.08
CA GLU A 328 -2.48 -2.16 8.99
C GLU A 328 -2.93 -0.90 8.23
N PRO A 329 -2.07 -0.35 7.34
CA PRO A 329 -2.37 0.88 6.59
C PRO A 329 -3.64 0.80 5.73
N GLU A 330 -4.03 -0.42 5.31
CA GLU A 330 -5.27 -0.66 4.56
C GLU A 330 -6.51 -0.22 5.36
N GLN A 331 -6.51 -0.39 6.70
CA GLN A 331 -7.59 0.09 7.57
C GLN A 331 -7.70 1.63 7.56
N ALA A 332 -6.62 2.34 7.22
CA ALA A 332 -6.61 3.79 7.06
C ALA A 332 -7.06 4.26 5.67
N GLY A 333 -7.56 3.36 4.80
CA GLY A 333 -8.08 3.72 3.48
C GLY A 333 -7.00 4.11 2.45
N VAL A 334 -5.73 3.83 2.74
CA VAL A 334 -4.61 4.02 1.81
C VAL A 334 -4.48 2.80 0.93
N TYR A 335 -4.31 3.01 -0.38
CA TYR A 335 -3.97 1.95 -1.32
C TYR A 335 -2.55 2.16 -1.87
N ILE A 336 -1.66 1.22 -1.58
CA ILE A 336 -0.25 1.20 -1.93
C ILE A 336 -0.05 0.10 -2.99
N PHE A 337 0.34 0.51 -4.21
CA PHE A 337 0.62 -0.43 -5.29
C PHE A 337 1.69 -1.46 -4.89
N GLY A 338 1.48 -2.72 -5.29
CA GLY A 338 2.40 -3.83 -5.05
C GLY A 338 2.25 -4.48 -3.68
N ARG A 339 1.91 -3.69 -2.66
CA ARG A 339 1.59 -4.17 -1.31
C ARG A 339 0.12 -4.59 -1.21
N ASP A 340 -0.77 -3.63 -1.43
CA ASP A 340 -2.20 -3.82 -1.23
C ASP A 340 -2.81 -4.52 -2.45
N ARG A 341 -3.51 -5.62 -2.19
CA ARG A 341 -4.07 -6.46 -3.24
C ARG A 341 -5.35 -7.14 -2.80
N VAL A 342 -6.31 -7.19 -3.72
CA VAL A 342 -7.58 -7.88 -3.47
C VAL A 342 -7.41 -9.35 -3.86
N SER A 343 -7.17 -10.21 -2.87
CA SER A 343 -6.80 -11.61 -3.06
C SER A 343 -7.78 -12.42 -3.92
N TRP A 344 -9.09 -12.17 -3.81
CA TRP A 344 -10.09 -12.88 -4.61
C TRP A 344 -10.01 -12.51 -6.11
N VAL A 345 -9.59 -11.28 -6.44
CA VAL A 345 -9.39 -10.85 -7.84
C VAL A 345 -8.22 -11.64 -8.45
N ASP A 346 -7.13 -11.78 -7.70
CA ASP A 346 -5.97 -12.59 -8.12
C ASP A 346 -6.35 -14.06 -8.32
N TRP A 347 -7.09 -14.63 -7.37
CA TRP A 347 -7.55 -16.03 -7.48
C TRP A 347 -8.48 -16.24 -8.67
N LEU A 348 -9.45 -15.34 -8.87
CA LEU A 348 -10.38 -15.40 -10.01
C LEU A 348 -9.63 -15.24 -11.33
N GLY A 349 -8.71 -14.27 -11.41
CA GLY A 349 -7.89 -14.01 -12.59
C GLY A 349 -7.00 -15.20 -12.94
N LEU A 350 -6.27 -15.74 -11.95
CA LEU A 350 -5.42 -16.90 -12.11
C LEU A 350 -6.24 -18.15 -12.49
N ALA A 351 -7.36 -18.40 -11.84
CA ALA A 351 -8.25 -19.52 -12.16
C ALA A 351 -8.78 -19.42 -13.60
N THR A 352 -9.15 -18.21 -14.05
CA THR A 352 -9.58 -17.95 -15.42
C THR A 352 -8.45 -18.24 -16.41
N PHE A 353 -7.25 -17.72 -16.14
CA PHE A 353 -6.08 -17.93 -16.98
C PHE A 353 -5.69 -19.41 -17.10
N LEU A 354 -5.60 -20.11 -15.97
CA LEU A 354 -5.29 -21.54 -15.93
C LEU A 354 -6.39 -22.38 -16.56
N GLY A 355 -7.66 -22.01 -16.37
CA GLY A 355 -8.80 -22.66 -17.01
C GLY A 355 -8.73 -22.57 -18.53
N VAL A 356 -8.46 -21.37 -19.07
CA VAL A 356 -8.25 -21.17 -20.51
C VAL A 356 -7.03 -21.94 -21.01
N LEU A 357 -5.91 -21.90 -20.29
CA LEU A 357 -4.69 -22.62 -20.65
C LEU A 357 -4.92 -24.14 -20.68
N ALA A 358 -5.61 -24.69 -19.69
CA ALA A 358 -5.96 -26.11 -19.64
C ALA A 358 -6.90 -26.50 -20.78
N LEU A 359 -7.95 -25.71 -21.01
CA LEU A 359 -8.89 -25.92 -22.13
C LEU A 359 -8.15 -25.93 -23.47
N VAL A 360 -7.30 -24.94 -23.71
CA VAL A 360 -6.47 -24.83 -24.91
C VAL A 360 -5.53 -26.04 -25.05
N THR A 361 -4.88 -26.44 -23.96
CA THR A 361 -3.94 -27.58 -23.96
C THR A 361 -4.64 -28.89 -24.27
N VAL A 362 -5.78 -29.16 -23.63
CA VAL A 362 -6.61 -30.36 -23.89
C VAL A 362 -7.12 -30.35 -25.33
N HIS A 363 -7.65 -29.21 -25.78
CA HIS A 363 -8.17 -29.07 -27.14
C HIS A 363 -7.07 -29.24 -28.20
N ALA A 364 -5.88 -28.66 -27.98
CA ALA A 364 -4.71 -28.84 -28.83
C ALA A 364 -4.23 -30.30 -28.84
N GLY A 365 -4.11 -30.92 -27.67
CA GLY A 365 -3.69 -32.31 -27.54
C GLY A 365 -4.64 -33.28 -28.24
N LEU A 366 -5.95 -33.08 -28.09
CA LEU A 366 -6.96 -33.88 -28.78
C LEU A 366 -6.89 -33.70 -30.30
N ARG A 367 -6.69 -32.46 -30.79
CA ARG A 367 -6.48 -32.22 -32.23
C ARG A 367 -5.25 -32.95 -32.76
N LEU A 368 -4.12 -32.88 -32.06
CA LEU A 368 -2.88 -33.57 -32.45
C LEU A 368 -3.06 -35.10 -32.44
N TYR A 369 -3.70 -35.63 -31.40
CA TYR A 369 -3.98 -37.06 -31.27
C TYR A 369 -4.87 -37.58 -32.41
N VAL A 370 -5.93 -36.86 -32.75
CA VAL A 370 -6.82 -37.21 -33.87
C VAL A 370 -6.07 -37.11 -35.20
N ALA A 371 -5.30 -36.04 -35.42
CA ALA A 371 -4.53 -35.83 -36.64
C ALA A 371 -3.45 -36.92 -36.85
N TRP A 372 -2.90 -37.49 -35.78
CA TRP A 372 -1.99 -38.64 -35.87
C TRP A 372 -2.69 -39.95 -36.25
N ARG A 373 -4.00 -40.09 -35.97
CA ARG A 373 -4.75 -41.32 -36.19
C ARG A 373 -5.54 -41.36 -37.50
N ARG A 374 -5.69 -40.24 -38.19
CA ARG A 374 -6.47 -40.15 -39.43
C ARG A 374 -5.64 -39.50 -40.54
N PRO A 375 -5.73 -39.98 -41.79
CA PRO A 375 -5.11 -39.31 -42.92
C PRO A 375 -5.69 -37.90 -43.08
N ARG A 376 -4.81 -36.92 -43.29
CA ARG A 376 -5.19 -35.52 -43.48
C ARG A 376 -5.98 -35.38 -44.78
N HIS A 377 -7.14 -34.74 -44.70
CA HIS A 377 -7.78 -34.16 -45.88
C HIS A 377 -7.09 -32.83 -46.15
N GLU A 378 -6.48 -32.67 -47.33
CA GLU A 378 -5.91 -31.40 -47.77
C GLU A 378 -7.00 -30.63 -48.52
N PRO A 379 -7.63 -29.62 -47.92
CA PRO A 379 -8.60 -28.80 -48.62
C PRO A 379 -7.88 -28.02 -49.73
N GLU A 380 -8.55 -27.86 -50.88
CA GLU A 380 -8.07 -27.00 -51.94
C GLU A 380 -8.00 -25.55 -51.43
N THR A 381 -6.84 -24.89 -51.56
CA THR A 381 -6.63 -23.54 -51.04
C THR A 381 -6.26 -22.56 -52.15
N GLN A 382 -6.72 -21.32 -52.01
CA GLN A 382 -6.37 -20.20 -52.88
C GLN A 382 -5.60 -19.13 -52.09
N ARG A 383 -4.53 -18.61 -52.69
CA ARG A 383 -3.69 -17.60 -52.04
C ARG A 383 -4.26 -16.20 -52.25
N VAL A 384 -4.69 -15.56 -51.17
CA VAL A 384 -5.35 -14.24 -51.18
C VAL A 384 -4.54 -13.23 -50.36
N TYR A 385 -4.41 -12.01 -50.86
CA TYR A 385 -3.84 -10.90 -50.09
C TYR A 385 -4.88 -10.36 -49.11
N MET A 386 -4.74 -10.73 -47.84
CA MET A 386 -5.77 -10.55 -46.83
C MET A 386 -5.55 -9.33 -45.92
N TYR A 387 -4.28 -9.07 -45.57
CA TYR A 387 -3.91 -8.02 -44.63
C TYR A 387 -2.97 -7.02 -45.28
N ASP A 388 -3.30 -5.74 -45.23
CA ASP A 388 -2.47 -4.66 -45.77
C ASP A 388 -1.27 -4.38 -44.84
N ALA A 389 -0.21 -3.74 -45.35
CA ALA A 389 1.01 -3.49 -44.57
C ALA A 389 0.77 -2.68 -43.28
N TYR A 390 -0.13 -1.70 -43.35
CA TYR A 390 -0.55 -0.90 -42.19
C TYR A 390 -1.25 -1.75 -41.12
N GLU A 391 -2.21 -2.60 -41.52
CA GLU A 391 -2.94 -3.49 -40.59
C GLU A 391 -1.98 -4.42 -39.84
N ARG A 392 -0.94 -4.92 -40.53
CA ARG A 392 0.08 -5.77 -39.92
C ARG A 392 0.96 -5.01 -38.93
N PHE A 393 1.47 -3.85 -39.33
CA PHE A 393 2.28 -3.02 -38.45
C PHE A 393 1.51 -2.63 -37.18
N TRP A 394 0.28 -2.15 -37.34
CA TRP A 394 -0.61 -1.79 -36.25
C TRP A 394 -0.84 -2.95 -35.26
N HIS A 395 -1.16 -4.13 -35.79
CA HIS A 395 -1.40 -5.32 -34.98
C HIS A 395 -0.17 -5.73 -34.16
N TRP A 396 1.01 -5.79 -34.79
CA TRP A 396 2.23 -6.22 -34.11
C TRP A 396 2.70 -5.21 -33.07
N LEU A 397 2.60 -3.91 -33.37
CA LEU A 397 2.85 -2.86 -32.39
C LEU A 397 1.92 -3.01 -31.18
N GLN A 398 0.62 -3.21 -31.41
CA GLN A 398 -0.36 -3.44 -30.35
C GLN A 398 -0.04 -4.71 -29.54
N THR A 399 0.32 -5.80 -30.21
CA THR A 399 0.63 -7.09 -29.58
C THR A 399 1.82 -6.96 -28.63
N ILE A 400 2.92 -6.39 -29.13
CA ILE A 400 4.13 -6.20 -28.35
C ILE A 400 3.85 -5.27 -27.17
N ALA A 401 3.13 -4.16 -27.39
CA ALA A 401 2.79 -3.22 -26.33
C ALA A 401 1.96 -3.88 -25.22
N ILE A 402 0.93 -4.66 -25.57
CA ILE A 402 0.08 -5.34 -24.58
C ILE A 402 0.88 -6.39 -23.80
N ILE A 403 1.72 -7.19 -24.46
CA ILE A 403 2.54 -8.20 -23.76
C ILE A 403 3.48 -7.52 -22.76
N LEU A 404 4.15 -6.43 -23.17
CA LEU A 404 5.04 -5.68 -22.28
C LEU A 404 4.28 -4.96 -21.16
N LEU A 405 3.05 -4.49 -21.41
CA LEU A 405 2.17 -3.91 -20.39
C LEU A 405 1.72 -4.95 -19.36
N LEU A 406 1.35 -6.17 -19.80
CA LEU A 406 1.02 -7.27 -18.88
C LEU A 406 2.24 -7.64 -18.02
N PHE A 407 3.42 -7.72 -18.63
CA PHE A 407 4.66 -8.01 -17.89
C PHE A 407 4.98 -6.92 -16.86
N THR A 408 5.04 -5.66 -17.28
CA THR A 408 5.34 -4.54 -16.36
C THR A 408 4.24 -4.36 -15.32
N GLY A 409 2.98 -4.56 -15.66
CA GLY A 409 1.85 -4.54 -14.74
C GLY A 409 1.94 -5.65 -13.69
N LEU A 410 2.36 -6.87 -14.08
CA LEU A 410 2.62 -7.96 -13.13
C LEU A 410 3.75 -7.62 -12.16
N VAL A 411 4.84 -6.99 -12.64
CA VAL A 411 5.95 -6.52 -11.77
C VAL A 411 5.47 -5.45 -10.78
N ILE A 412 4.59 -4.53 -11.19
CA ILE A 412 4.01 -3.51 -10.30
C ILE A 412 3.05 -4.15 -9.28
N HIS A 413 2.28 -5.16 -9.71
CA HIS A 413 1.28 -5.83 -8.88
C HIS A 413 1.91 -6.82 -7.88
N ARG A 414 3.04 -7.44 -8.24
CA ARG A 414 3.78 -8.43 -7.44
C ARG A 414 5.29 -8.10 -7.40
N PRO A 415 5.69 -6.97 -6.80
CA PRO A 415 7.11 -6.64 -6.64
C PRO A 415 7.81 -7.63 -5.71
N ASP A 416 7.07 -8.30 -4.82
CA ASP A 416 7.52 -9.39 -3.94
C ASP A 416 8.14 -10.57 -4.67
N MET A 417 7.58 -10.94 -5.80
CA MET A 417 8.08 -12.05 -6.61
C MET A 417 9.14 -11.61 -7.63
N LEU A 418 9.19 -10.32 -7.96
CA LEU A 418 9.95 -9.77 -9.09
C LEU A 418 10.86 -8.60 -8.66
N GLY A 419 11.37 -8.62 -7.43
CA GLY A 419 12.17 -7.55 -6.81
C GLY A 419 13.49 -7.20 -7.52
N MET A 420 13.92 -8.00 -8.50
CA MET A 420 15.10 -7.71 -9.33
C MET A 420 14.93 -6.46 -10.22
N PHE A 421 13.69 -6.00 -10.44
CA PHE A 421 13.41 -4.83 -11.26
C PHE A 421 13.27 -3.56 -10.40
N ASN A 422 13.89 -2.47 -10.87
CA ASN A 422 13.71 -1.17 -10.24
C ASN A 422 12.26 -0.67 -10.41
N PHE A 423 11.53 -0.55 -9.31
CA PHE A 423 10.09 -0.26 -9.31
C PHE A 423 9.75 1.03 -10.07
N ARG A 424 10.48 2.12 -9.80
CA ARG A 424 10.30 3.41 -10.48
C ARG A 424 10.42 3.28 -12.00
N ASN A 425 11.47 2.60 -12.47
CA ASN A 425 11.70 2.41 -13.89
C ASN A 425 10.58 1.58 -14.54
N ILE A 426 10.09 0.54 -13.85
CA ILE A 426 8.99 -0.29 -14.35
C ILE A 426 7.71 0.53 -14.48
N VAL A 427 7.35 1.34 -13.48
CA VAL A 427 6.19 2.24 -13.55
C VAL A 427 6.32 3.22 -14.72
N TRP A 428 7.51 3.79 -14.93
CA TRP A 428 7.76 4.68 -16.07
C TRP A 428 7.58 3.97 -17.42
N VAL A 429 8.17 2.78 -17.58
CA VAL A 429 8.03 1.97 -18.80
C VAL A 429 6.58 1.57 -19.04
N HIS A 430 5.85 1.17 -17.99
CA HIS A 430 4.43 0.83 -18.09
C HIS A 430 3.60 2.01 -18.62
N ASN A 431 3.80 3.20 -18.06
CA ASN A 431 3.08 4.41 -18.49
C ASN A 431 3.44 4.82 -19.93
N MET A 432 4.72 4.70 -20.32
CA MET A 432 5.15 4.98 -21.69
C MET A 432 4.54 4.00 -22.70
N LEU A 433 4.52 2.71 -22.38
CA LEU A 433 3.87 1.69 -23.21
C LEU A 433 2.36 1.91 -23.30
N ALA A 434 1.72 2.34 -22.21
CA ALA A 434 0.30 2.65 -22.18
C ALA A 434 -0.01 3.85 -23.08
N LEU A 435 0.83 4.89 -23.07
CA LEU A 435 0.72 6.02 -23.98
C LEU A 435 0.89 5.60 -25.44
N ILE A 436 1.89 4.77 -25.75
CA ILE A 436 2.09 4.23 -27.10
C ILE A 436 0.86 3.44 -27.55
N LEU A 437 0.31 2.58 -26.69
CA LEU A 437 -0.88 1.81 -26.99
C LEU A 437 -2.11 2.70 -27.20
N LEU A 438 -2.28 3.74 -26.38
CA LEU A 438 -3.37 4.71 -26.50
C LEU A 438 -3.30 5.47 -27.83
N LEU A 439 -2.12 5.97 -28.20
CA LEU A 439 -1.91 6.64 -29.48
C LEU A 439 -2.16 5.70 -30.66
N ASN A 440 -1.67 4.45 -30.57
CA ASN A 440 -1.90 3.44 -31.59
C ASN A 440 -3.40 3.11 -31.74
N ALA A 441 -4.13 2.99 -30.63
CA ALA A 441 -5.57 2.76 -30.63
C ALA A 441 -6.35 3.95 -31.22
N ALA A 442 -5.97 5.19 -30.89
CA ALA A 442 -6.60 6.39 -31.42
C ALA A 442 -6.38 6.52 -32.94
N LEU A 443 -5.16 6.28 -33.42
CA LEU A 443 -4.84 6.27 -34.85
C LEU A 443 -5.59 5.18 -35.60
N ALA A 444 -5.74 3.99 -35.00
CA ALA A 444 -6.49 2.89 -35.59
C ALA A 444 -7.99 3.20 -35.67
N LEU A 445 -8.56 3.77 -34.60
CA LEU A 445 -9.95 4.23 -34.62
C LEU A 445 -10.16 5.26 -35.73
N PHE A 446 -9.28 6.25 -35.84
CA PHE A 446 -9.32 7.23 -36.91
C PHE A 446 -9.24 6.59 -38.31
N TYR A 447 -8.32 5.64 -38.51
CA TYR A 447 -8.19 4.91 -39.78
C TYR A 447 -9.46 4.13 -40.11
N HIS A 448 -10.04 3.38 -39.17
CA HIS A 448 -11.25 2.58 -39.40
C HIS A 448 -12.50 3.44 -39.64
N LEU A 449 -12.58 4.62 -39.02
CA LEU A 449 -13.65 5.59 -39.26
C LEU A 449 -13.52 6.23 -40.65
N THR A 450 -12.32 6.68 -41.03
CA THR A 450 -12.08 7.39 -42.31
C THR A 450 -12.11 6.46 -43.53
N SER A 451 -11.65 5.22 -43.39
CA SER A 451 -11.68 4.21 -44.45
C SER A 451 -13.03 3.50 -44.61
N GLY A 452 -13.96 3.68 -43.68
CA GLY A 452 -15.22 2.93 -43.61
C GLY A 452 -15.06 1.45 -43.23
N ALA A 453 -13.83 1.00 -42.94
CA ALA A 453 -13.53 -0.39 -42.55
C ALA A 453 -14.18 -0.80 -41.21
N ILE A 454 -14.68 0.17 -40.42
CA ILE A 454 -15.42 -0.11 -39.18
C ILE A 454 -16.63 -1.03 -39.37
N GLN A 455 -17.23 -1.03 -40.57
CA GLN A 455 -18.36 -1.92 -40.90
C GLN A 455 -18.03 -3.41 -40.78
N GLN A 456 -16.75 -3.80 -40.82
CA GLN A 456 -16.31 -5.18 -40.66
C GLN A 456 -16.47 -5.70 -39.22
N PHE A 457 -16.53 -4.80 -38.24
CA PHE A 457 -16.64 -5.11 -36.81
C PHE A 457 -18.08 -5.06 -36.28
N ILE A 458 -19.04 -4.58 -37.08
CA ILE A 458 -20.45 -4.47 -36.69
C ILE A 458 -21.19 -5.76 -37.11
N PRO A 459 -21.74 -6.53 -36.15
CA PRO A 459 -22.52 -7.73 -36.48
C PRO A 459 -23.76 -7.39 -37.30
N ARG A 460 -24.04 -8.15 -38.35
CA ARG A 460 -25.34 -8.06 -39.07
C ARG A 460 -26.40 -8.80 -38.26
N PRO A 461 -27.51 -8.18 -37.85
CA PRO A 461 -28.47 -8.78 -36.92
C PRO A 461 -29.18 -10.02 -37.48
N TYR A 462 -29.32 -10.13 -38.80
CA TYR A 462 -30.01 -11.28 -39.43
C TYR A 462 -29.06 -12.48 -39.62
N GLY A 463 -29.42 -13.63 -39.04
CA GLY A 463 -28.68 -14.90 -39.18
C GLY A 463 -27.38 -15.00 -38.37
N PHE A 464 -27.11 -14.04 -37.48
CA PHE A 464 -25.91 -14.03 -36.64
C PHE A 464 -25.85 -15.21 -35.67
N PHE A 465 -26.94 -15.44 -34.93
CA PHE A 465 -27.02 -16.50 -33.94
C PHE A 465 -26.85 -17.89 -34.55
N ASP A 466 -27.46 -18.14 -35.71
CA ASP A 466 -27.31 -19.42 -36.43
C ASP A 466 -25.86 -19.67 -36.82
N ARG A 467 -25.18 -18.66 -37.38
CA ARG A 467 -23.77 -18.75 -37.76
C ARG A 467 -22.86 -18.88 -36.53
N ALA A 468 -23.19 -18.21 -35.43
CA ALA A 468 -22.46 -18.34 -34.17
C ALA A 468 -22.57 -19.76 -33.60
N ILE A 469 -23.78 -20.35 -33.59
CA ILE A 469 -24.00 -21.74 -33.17
C ILE A 469 -23.23 -22.73 -34.06
N LEU A 470 -23.25 -22.53 -35.40
CA LEU A 470 -22.46 -23.33 -36.34
C LEU A 470 -20.96 -23.23 -36.05
N GLN A 471 -20.47 -22.02 -35.79
CA GLN A 471 -19.06 -21.78 -35.45
C GLN A 471 -18.67 -22.44 -34.12
N THR A 472 -19.52 -22.36 -33.09
CA THR A 472 -19.30 -23.02 -31.80
C THR A 472 -19.30 -24.54 -31.95
N LYS A 473 -20.27 -25.11 -32.67
CA LYS A 473 -20.31 -26.55 -32.97
C LYS A 473 -19.05 -26.99 -33.71
N PHE A 474 -18.54 -26.16 -34.61
CA PHE A 474 -17.33 -26.47 -35.34
C PHE A 474 -16.13 -26.63 -34.41
N TYR A 475 -15.84 -25.63 -33.58
CA TYR A 475 -14.72 -25.69 -32.66
C TYR A 475 -14.88 -26.78 -31.59
N LEU A 476 -16.09 -27.04 -31.09
CA LEU A 476 -16.30 -28.07 -30.08
C LEU A 476 -16.26 -29.51 -30.62
N TYR A 477 -16.54 -29.73 -31.90
CA TYR A 477 -16.76 -31.08 -32.41
C TYR A 477 -16.26 -31.32 -33.84
N SER A 478 -16.67 -30.52 -34.83
CA SER A 478 -16.36 -30.78 -36.25
C SER A 478 -14.87 -30.65 -36.58
N ILE A 479 -14.12 -29.79 -35.88
CA ILE A 479 -12.68 -29.64 -36.06
C ILE A 479 -11.92 -30.95 -35.73
N PHE A 480 -12.44 -31.77 -34.81
CA PHE A 480 -11.89 -33.09 -34.49
C PHE A 480 -12.31 -34.18 -35.50
N LYS A 481 -13.21 -33.88 -36.42
CA LYS A 481 -13.54 -34.76 -37.55
C LYS A 481 -12.76 -34.43 -38.80
N GLY A 482 -12.05 -33.30 -38.83
CA GLY A 482 -11.43 -32.78 -40.05
C GLY A 482 -12.45 -32.28 -41.07
N GLU A 483 -13.66 -31.92 -40.62
CA GLU A 483 -14.64 -31.25 -41.48
C GLU A 483 -14.11 -29.86 -41.87
N PRO A 484 -14.41 -29.36 -43.08
CA PRO A 484 -13.97 -28.03 -43.51
C PRO A 484 -14.58 -26.94 -42.64
N HIS A 485 -13.92 -25.78 -42.57
CA HIS A 485 -14.41 -24.66 -41.78
C HIS A 485 -15.80 -24.21 -42.32
N PRO A 486 -16.81 -23.94 -41.48
CA PRO A 486 -18.19 -23.73 -41.94
C PRO A 486 -18.39 -22.43 -42.72
N MET A 487 -17.41 -21.54 -42.71
CA MET A 487 -17.51 -20.18 -43.26
C MET A 487 -16.24 -19.83 -44.03
N GLU A 488 -16.43 -19.34 -45.25
CA GLU A 488 -15.35 -18.84 -46.11
C GLU A 488 -14.82 -17.49 -45.61
N LYS A 489 -13.51 -17.38 -45.51
CA LYS A 489 -12.85 -16.12 -45.15
C LYS A 489 -12.60 -15.31 -46.42
N THR A 490 -13.20 -14.13 -46.53
CA THR A 490 -13.00 -13.24 -47.70
C THR A 490 -12.39 -11.91 -47.27
N ARG A 491 -11.82 -11.15 -48.21
CA ARG A 491 -11.22 -9.83 -47.90
C ARG A 491 -12.22 -8.84 -47.28
N SER A 492 -13.50 -8.96 -47.63
CA SER A 492 -14.60 -8.14 -47.09
C SER A 492 -15.22 -8.71 -45.81
N GLN A 493 -14.98 -9.99 -45.50
CA GLN A 493 -15.45 -10.69 -44.29
C GLN A 493 -14.30 -11.49 -43.68
N LYS A 494 -13.36 -10.78 -43.03
CA LYS A 494 -12.15 -11.36 -42.44
C LYS A 494 -12.40 -12.09 -41.11
N LEU A 495 -13.54 -11.84 -40.47
CA LEU A 495 -13.85 -12.30 -39.11
C LEU A 495 -15.03 -13.27 -39.10
N ASN A 496 -14.90 -14.37 -38.36
CA ASN A 496 -16.04 -15.24 -38.06
C ASN A 496 -16.92 -14.63 -36.94
N PRO A 497 -18.19 -15.07 -36.77
CA PRO A 497 -19.12 -14.50 -35.79
C PRO A 497 -18.60 -14.57 -34.36
N LEU A 498 -17.91 -15.65 -33.99
CA LEU A 498 -17.34 -15.79 -32.65
C LEU A 498 -16.21 -14.77 -32.43
N GLN A 499 -15.34 -14.58 -33.42
CA GLN A 499 -14.32 -13.53 -33.44
C GLN A 499 -14.95 -12.14 -33.43
N GLN A 500 -16.06 -11.91 -34.14
CA GLN A 500 -16.78 -10.62 -34.11
C GLN A 500 -17.30 -10.31 -32.69
N VAL A 501 -17.89 -11.28 -31.98
CA VAL A 501 -18.28 -11.10 -30.56
C VAL A 501 -17.05 -10.79 -29.71
N THR A 502 -15.98 -11.56 -29.87
CA THR A 502 -14.78 -11.41 -29.06
C THR A 502 -14.10 -10.08 -29.30
N TYR A 503 -13.96 -9.64 -30.56
CA TYR A 503 -13.41 -8.33 -30.90
C TYR A 503 -14.34 -7.19 -30.50
N PHE A 504 -15.67 -7.37 -30.56
CA PHE A 504 -16.61 -6.40 -30.03
C PHE A 504 -16.39 -6.20 -28.52
N GLY A 505 -16.34 -7.28 -27.75
CA GLY A 505 -16.06 -7.23 -26.30
C GLY A 505 -14.67 -6.66 -26.01
N LEU A 506 -13.65 -7.06 -26.78
CA LEU A 506 -12.29 -6.57 -26.58
C LEU A 506 -12.17 -5.07 -26.88
N LEU A 507 -12.67 -4.60 -28.02
CA LEU A 507 -12.50 -3.21 -28.46
C LEU A 507 -13.47 -2.23 -27.81
N ASN A 508 -14.66 -2.67 -27.39
CA ASN A 508 -15.68 -1.79 -26.82
C ASN A 508 -15.86 -1.96 -25.30
N VAL A 509 -15.31 -3.02 -24.69
CA VAL A 509 -15.41 -3.25 -23.25
C VAL A 509 -14.04 -3.34 -22.61
N LEU A 510 -13.25 -4.38 -22.90
CA LEU A 510 -12.00 -4.62 -22.18
C LEU A 510 -10.97 -3.51 -22.41
N LEU A 511 -10.70 -3.14 -23.66
CA LEU A 511 -9.69 -2.13 -23.99
C LEU A 511 -10.09 -0.73 -23.47
N PRO A 512 -11.31 -0.23 -23.69
CA PRO A 512 -11.74 1.03 -23.08
C PRO A 512 -11.69 0.99 -21.55
N LEU A 513 -12.09 -0.12 -20.92
CA LEU A 513 -12.05 -0.23 -19.47
C LEU A 513 -10.62 -0.22 -18.93
N GLN A 514 -9.68 -0.91 -19.58
CA GLN A 514 -8.25 -0.86 -19.22
C GLN A 514 -7.68 0.56 -19.39
N ILE A 515 -8.02 1.24 -20.48
CA ILE A 515 -7.58 2.62 -20.75
C ILE A 515 -8.15 3.57 -19.71
N VAL A 516 -9.45 3.51 -19.43
CA VAL A 516 -10.12 4.43 -18.48
C VAL A 516 -9.59 4.21 -17.08
N THR A 517 -9.52 2.97 -16.60
CA THR A 517 -8.96 2.67 -15.27
C THR A 517 -7.51 3.09 -15.16
N GLY A 518 -6.67 2.79 -16.17
CA GLY A 518 -5.28 3.21 -16.20
C GLY A 518 -5.09 4.73 -16.25
N ALA A 519 -5.91 5.45 -17.02
CA ALA A 519 -5.87 6.90 -17.11
C ALA A 519 -6.30 7.58 -15.81
N LEU A 520 -7.33 7.05 -15.14
CA LEU A 520 -7.77 7.55 -13.83
C LEU A 520 -6.71 7.33 -12.75
N MET A 521 -6.04 6.17 -12.76
CA MET A 521 -4.92 5.88 -11.87
C MET A 521 -3.72 6.79 -12.16
N TRP A 522 -3.37 6.97 -13.44
CA TRP A 522 -2.29 7.86 -13.86
C TRP A 522 -2.55 9.33 -13.49
N GLY A 523 -3.79 9.77 -13.64
CA GLY A 523 -4.24 11.13 -13.36
C GLY A 523 -4.58 11.40 -11.89
N VAL A 524 -4.42 10.44 -10.98
CA VAL A 524 -4.87 10.57 -9.58
C VAL A 524 -4.24 11.76 -8.86
N GLN A 525 -3.01 12.14 -9.24
CA GLN A 525 -2.33 13.32 -8.68
C GLN A 525 -2.98 14.63 -9.14
N GLN A 526 -3.38 14.71 -10.41
CA GLN A 526 -3.84 15.95 -11.04
C GLN A 526 -5.36 16.14 -10.85
N TRP A 527 -6.11 15.03 -10.81
CA TRP A 527 -7.56 15.02 -10.68
C TRP A 527 -8.05 14.01 -9.61
N PRO A 528 -7.60 14.15 -8.35
CA PRO A 528 -7.95 13.22 -7.27
C PRO A 528 -9.46 13.08 -7.06
N GLN A 529 -10.22 14.15 -7.23
CA GLN A 529 -11.68 14.17 -7.13
C GLN A 529 -12.36 13.29 -8.18
N VAL A 530 -11.81 13.23 -9.41
CA VAL A 530 -12.38 12.39 -10.48
C VAL A 530 -12.11 10.92 -10.20
N ALA A 531 -10.90 10.60 -9.73
CA ALA A 531 -10.57 9.25 -9.29
C ALA A 531 -11.42 8.82 -8.09
N ALA A 532 -11.64 9.72 -7.12
CA ALA A 532 -12.49 9.47 -5.95
C ALA A 532 -13.95 9.18 -6.32
N MET A 533 -14.53 9.88 -7.30
CA MET A 533 -15.88 9.57 -7.81
C MET A 533 -16.00 8.16 -8.38
N ALA A 534 -14.89 7.60 -8.90
CA ALA A 534 -14.82 6.22 -9.38
C ALA A 534 -14.46 5.20 -8.28
N GLY A 535 -14.44 5.62 -7.01
CA GLY A 535 -14.08 4.77 -5.86
C GLY A 535 -12.61 4.82 -5.44
N GLY A 536 -11.80 5.68 -6.06
CA GLY A 536 -10.38 5.84 -5.75
C GLY A 536 -9.52 4.63 -6.12
N LEU A 537 -8.26 4.64 -5.68
CA LEU A 537 -7.33 3.54 -5.92
C LEU A 537 -7.80 2.18 -5.38
N PRO A 538 -8.48 2.07 -4.22
CA PRO A 538 -9.01 0.78 -3.73
C PRO A 538 -9.98 0.07 -4.68
N VAL A 539 -10.65 0.80 -5.58
CA VAL A 539 -11.56 0.23 -6.60
C VAL A 539 -10.88 0.16 -7.97
N LEU A 540 -10.18 1.22 -8.36
CA LEU A 540 -9.57 1.32 -9.69
C LEU A 540 -8.48 0.26 -9.91
N ALA A 541 -7.61 0.04 -8.92
CA ALA A 541 -6.48 -0.87 -9.09
C ALA A 541 -6.92 -2.35 -9.21
N PRO A 542 -7.81 -2.90 -8.34
CA PRO A 542 -8.31 -4.26 -8.51
C PRO A 542 -9.07 -4.45 -9.84
N LEU A 543 -9.84 -3.45 -10.28
CA LEU A 543 -10.52 -3.51 -11.57
C LEU A 543 -9.52 -3.54 -12.74
N HIS A 544 -8.49 -2.69 -12.70
CA HIS A 544 -7.43 -2.66 -13.71
C HIS A 544 -6.69 -4.00 -13.81
N THR A 545 -6.40 -4.62 -12.65
CA THR A 545 -5.77 -5.95 -12.57
C THR A 545 -6.68 -7.06 -13.07
N LEU A 546 -7.98 -7.02 -12.75
CA LEU A 546 -8.96 -7.99 -13.26
C LEU A 546 -9.03 -7.97 -14.79
N VAL A 547 -9.11 -6.77 -15.39
CA VAL A 547 -9.17 -6.63 -16.85
C VAL A 547 -7.85 -7.08 -17.48
N ALA A 548 -6.70 -6.84 -16.84
CA ALA A 548 -5.41 -7.36 -17.29
C ALA A 548 -5.36 -8.90 -17.32
N TRP A 549 -5.92 -9.58 -16.29
CA TRP A 549 -6.05 -11.05 -16.30
C TRP A 549 -6.91 -11.57 -17.45
N LEU A 550 -8.00 -10.86 -17.78
CA LEU A 550 -8.85 -11.21 -18.92
C LEU A 550 -8.09 -11.00 -20.24
N PHE A 551 -7.28 -9.95 -20.38
CA PHE A 551 -6.40 -9.77 -21.54
C PHE A 551 -5.36 -10.88 -21.67
N ALA A 552 -4.70 -11.26 -20.58
CA ALA A 552 -3.74 -12.36 -20.58
C ALA A 552 -4.40 -13.68 -21.04
N SER A 553 -5.58 -13.97 -20.49
CA SER A 553 -6.38 -15.15 -20.87
C SER A 553 -6.80 -15.11 -22.34
N PHE A 554 -7.24 -13.94 -22.82
CA PHE A 554 -7.59 -13.73 -24.22
C PHE A 554 -6.40 -13.97 -25.14
N ILE A 555 -5.19 -13.50 -24.82
CA ILE A 555 -4.00 -13.70 -25.65
C ILE A 555 -3.71 -15.20 -25.82
N VAL A 556 -3.78 -15.99 -24.74
CA VAL A 556 -3.58 -17.44 -24.80
C VAL A 556 -4.59 -18.09 -25.75
N ALA A 557 -5.88 -17.77 -25.58
CA ALA A 557 -6.93 -18.29 -26.45
C ALA A 557 -6.78 -17.82 -27.90
N HIS A 558 -6.42 -16.55 -28.11
CA HIS A 558 -6.25 -15.93 -29.42
C HIS A 558 -5.11 -16.59 -30.19
N VAL A 559 -3.92 -16.67 -29.60
CA VAL A 559 -2.74 -17.33 -30.20
C VAL A 559 -3.08 -18.78 -30.52
N TYR A 560 -3.77 -19.49 -29.62
CA TYR A 560 -4.22 -20.84 -29.91
C TYR A 560 -5.13 -20.94 -31.14
N LEU A 561 -6.15 -20.08 -31.24
CA LEU A 561 -7.06 -20.10 -32.38
C LEU A 561 -6.37 -19.84 -33.71
N THR A 562 -5.28 -19.06 -33.75
CA THR A 562 -4.47 -18.90 -34.98
C THR A 562 -3.78 -20.18 -35.46
N THR A 563 -3.71 -21.22 -34.61
CA THR A 563 -3.19 -22.55 -34.97
C THR A 563 -4.27 -23.50 -35.49
N THR A 564 -5.51 -23.00 -35.65
CA THR A 564 -6.66 -23.81 -36.08
C THR A 564 -6.90 -23.82 -37.58
N GLY A 565 -6.13 -23.03 -38.35
CA GLY A 565 -6.15 -23.06 -39.82
C GLY A 565 -5.61 -24.36 -40.44
N PRO A 566 -5.55 -24.43 -41.78
CA PRO A 566 -5.13 -25.64 -42.53
C PRO A 566 -3.75 -26.17 -42.09
N THR A 567 -2.84 -25.26 -41.74
CA THR A 567 -1.60 -25.57 -41.04
C THR A 567 -1.47 -24.71 -39.78
N VAL A 568 -0.67 -25.18 -38.82
CA VAL A 568 -0.44 -24.50 -37.52
C VAL A 568 0.05 -23.06 -37.69
N LEU A 569 0.72 -22.74 -38.80
CA LEU A 569 1.32 -21.44 -39.06
C LEU A 569 0.59 -20.62 -40.13
N THR A 570 -0.50 -21.12 -40.75
CA THR A 570 -1.15 -20.44 -41.88
C THR A 570 -1.58 -19.02 -41.49
N ASP A 571 -2.34 -18.88 -40.40
CA ASP A 571 -2.88 -17.58 -39.98
C ASP A 571 -1.79 -16.66 -39.42
N ILE A 572 -0.79 -17.23 -38.73
CA ILE A 572 0.36 -16.48 -38.23
C ILE A 572 1.18 -15.91 -39.40
N LYS A 573 1.44 -16.73 -40.43
CA LYS A 573 2.16 -16.32 -41.64
C LYS A 573 1.37 -15.28 -42.43
N ALA A 574 0.04 -15.36 -42.46
CA ALA A 574 -0.80 -14.32 -43.04
C ALA A 574 -0.62 -12.98 -42.33
N MET A 575 -0.52 -12.99 -41.00
CA MET A 575 -0.31 -11.77 -40.21
C MET A 575 1.11 -11.19 -40.30
N VAL A 576 2.09 -11.97 -40.78
CA VAL A 576 3.45 -11.49 -41.07
C VAL A 576 3.60 -11.01 -42.52
N THR A 577 3.12 -11.82 -43.47
CA THR A 577 3.36 -11.60 -44.91
C THR A 577 2.24 -10.86 -45.63
N GLY A 578 1.03 -10.85 -45.07
CA GLY A 578 -0.19 -10.33 -45.69
C GLY A 578 -0.93 -11.32 -46.59
N TRP A 579 -0.33 -12.47 -46.90
CA TRP A 579 -0.90 -13.49 -47.78
C TRP A 579 -1.39 -14.70 -46.99
N GLU A 580 -2.62 -15.12 -47.25
CA GLU A 580 -3.27 -16.27 -46.61
C GLU A 580 -3.69 -17.30 -47.66
N ASP A 581 -3.50 -18.58 -47.34
CA ASP A 581 -4.00 -19.68 -48.16
C ASP A 581 -5.39 -20.08 -47.61
N VAL A 582 -6.45 -19.70 -48.32
CA VAL A 582 -7.85 -19.82 -47.88
C VAL A 582 -8.52 -21.02 -48.55
N GLU A 583 -9.30 -21.82 -47.81
CA GLU A 583 -10.04 -22.96 -48.36
C GLU A 583 -11.07 -22.52 -49.42
N VAL A 584 -11.11 -23.22 -50.55
CA VAL A 584 -12.09 -22.99 -51.63
C VAL A 584 -13.38 -23.74 -51.28
N HIS A 585 -14.46 -23.02 -50.98
CA HIS A 585 -15.78 -23.64 -50.79
C HIS A 585 -16.51 -23.74 -52.14
N ALA A 586 -16.63 -24.95 -52.68
CA ALA A 586 -17.47 -25.17 -53.86
C ALA A 586 -18.95 -24.95 -53.49
N TYR A 587 -19.56 -23.88 -54.01
CA TYR A 587 -21.01 -23.68 -53.92
C TYR A 587 -21.72 -24.80 -54.70
N PRO A 588 -22.55 -25.63 -54.07
CA PRO A 588 -23.39 -26.57 -54.81
C PRO A 588 -24.54 -25.78 -55.45
N GLY A 589 -24.30 -25.21 -56.64
CA GLY A 589 -25.33 -24.44 -57.34
C GLY A 589 -24.92 -23.76 -58.66
N ALA A 590 -23.64 -23.57 -58.96
CA ALA A 590 -23.24 -23.02 -60.26
C ALA A 590 -23.08 -24.16 -61.30
N GLN A 591 -24.19 -24.80 -61.66
CA GLN A 591 -24.23 -25.51 -62.93
C GLN A 591 -24.20 -24.47 -64.06
N THR A 592 -23.17 -24.59 -64.87
CA THR A 592 -23.01 -24.07 -66.23
C THR A 592 -24.33 -23.89 -66.99
N GLU A 593 -24.74 -22.64 -67.21
CA GLU A 593 -25.49 -22.26 -68.43
C GLU A 593 -24.48 -21.78 -69.47
N GLN A 594 -24.02 -22.72 -70.29
CA GLN A 594 -23.49 -22.46 -71.63
C GLN A 594 -24.42 -23.16 -72.62
N ALA A 595 -25.30 -22.39 -73.25
CA ALA A 595 -25.75 -22.52 -74.65
C ALA A 595 -26.70 -21.36 -74.98
#